data_AF-A0A957BXH4-F1
#
_entry.id   AF-A0A957BXH4-F1
#
_cell.length_a   1.000
_cell.length_b   1.000
_cell.length_c   1.000
_cell.angle_alpha   90.00
_cell.angle_beta   90.00
_cell.angle_gamma   90.00
#
_symmetry.space_group_name_H-M   'P 1'
#
loop_
_entity.id
_entity.type
_entity.pdbx_description
1 polymer ?
#
loop_
_entity_poly.entity_id
_entity_poly.type
_entity_poly.pdbx_seq_one_letter_code
_entity_poly.pdbx_strand_id
1 'polypeptide(L)'
;GRENEFAARNDIAPCTVYGDNRVVWTNEVGPFNEQVLFDQVSDDAVKVFIEHLTVVDQLFNYPARADLQLPSETVPVYEQIEVNVSGRSFKTDSFAGWPAGFYDTVVDRCRTISQTPVLFEPGAGWLSVQEVPYDLEVPTYPWESTAAGVSLAELAGSGERRWITDPLARILWSLVRTSPTNVQLIENDRSFNIALEVPRVTRYAPPPQQ
;
A
#
# COMPACT_ATOMS: atom_id res chain seq x y z
N GLY A 1 14.38 -7.91 3.04
CA GLY A 1 13.85 -6.53 2.92
C GLY A 1 12.42 -6.50 3.40
N ARG A 2 11.91 -5.33 3.78
CA ARG A 2 10.54 -5.11 4.29
C ARG A 2 9.44 -5.72 3.41
N GLU A 3 9.66 -5.85 2.10
CA GLU A 3 8.78 -6.54 1.15
C GLU A 3 8.39 -7.98 1.56
N ASN A 4 9.24 -8.65 2.35
CA ASN A 4 8.96 -10.01 2.85
C ASN A 4 8.18 -10.02 4.17
N GLU A 5 7.99 -8.87 4.82
CA GLU A 5 7.21 -8.78 6.05
C GLU A 5 5.72 -8.89 5.73
N PHE A 6 4.99 -9.66 6.53
CA PHE A 6 3.57 -9.86 6.32
C PHE A 6 2.79 -8.54 6.32
N ALA A 7 3.15 -7.60 7.20
CA ALA A 7 2.55 -6.28 7.28
C ALA A 7 2.71 -5.46 5.99
N ALA A 8 3.83 -5.62 5.27
CA ALA A 8 4.09 -4.88 4.03
C ALA A 8 3.12 -5.22 2.90
N ARG A 9 2.39 -6.33 2.99
CA ARG A 9 1.32 -6.68 2.03
C ARG A 9 0.16 -5.69 2.04
N ASN A 10 -0.04 -4.97 3.15
CA ASN A 10 -1.02 -3.90 3.26
C ASN A 10 -0.46 -2.52 2.82
N ASP A 11 0.83 -2.41 2.51
CA ASP A 11 1.46 -1.13 2.19
C ASP A 11 0.85 -0.53 0.90
N ILE A 12 0.43 0.72 0.98
CA ILE A 12 0.02 1.54 -0.15
C ILE A 12 1.09 2.63 -0.30
N ALA A 13 1.49 2.94 -1.53
CA ALA A 13 2.39 4.05 -1.75
C ALA A 13 1.68 5.38 -1.43
N PRO A 14 2.37 6.38 -0.83
CA PRO A 14 1.72 7.64 -0.43
C PRO A 14 0.99 8.37 -1.55
N CYS A 15 1.44 8.19 -2.80
CA CYS A 15 0.69 8.53 -4.00
C CYS A 15 1.19 7.70 -5.20
N THR A 16 0.29 7.26 -6.08
CA THR A 16 0.60 6.56 -7.33
C THR A 16 -0.25 7.13 -8.46
N VAL A 17 0.42 7.50 -9.56
CA VAL A 17 -0.21 7.86 -10.84
C VAL A 17 -0.03 6.69 -11.80
N TYR A 18 -1.13 6.19 -12.34
CA TYR A 18 -1.13 5.11 -13.33
C TYR A 18 -1.23 5.67 -14.74
N GLY A 19 -0.67 4.93 -15.71
CA GLY A 19 -0.76 5.29 -17.13
C GLY A 19 -2.17 5.18 -17.75
N ASP A 20 -3.15 4.67 -16.98
CA ASP A 20 -4.58 4.71 -17.33
C ASP A 20 -5.31 5.90 -16.67
N ASN A 21 -4.56 6.95 -16.30
CA ASN A 21 -5.01 8.19 -15.66
C ASN A 21 -5.68 8.03 -14.29
N ARG A 22 -5.56 6.85 -13.67
CA ARG A 22 -5.96 6.67 -12.28
C ARG A 22 -4.90 7.27 -11.35
N VAL A 23 -5.34 7.96 -10.32
CA VAL A 23 -4.50 8.36 -9.19
C VAL A 23 -5.05 7.77 -7.91
N VAL A 24 -4.15 7.20 -7.11
CA VAL A 24 -4.47 6.60 -5.81
C VAL A 24 -3.46 7.11 -4.79
N TRP A 25 -3.93 7.57 -3.63
CA TRP A 25 -3.06 8.08 -2.58
C TRP A 25 -3.66 7.83 -1.21
N THR A 26 -2.82 7.92 -0.19
CA THR A 26 -3.23 7.80 1.19
C THR A 26 -3.22 9.15 1.89
N ASN A 27 -4.14 9.30 2.83
CA ASN A 27 -4.24 10.44 3.73
C ASN A 27 -4.40 9.95 5.16
N GLU A 28 -3.49 10.36 6.04
CA GLU A 28 -3.59 10.07 7.47
C GLU A 28 -4.51 11.12 8.11
N VAL A 29 -5.71 10.71 8.51
CA VAL A 29 -6.71 11.62 9.12
C VAL A 29 -6.74 11.51 10.64
N GLY A 30 -5.96 10.59 11.21
CA GLY A 30 -5.78 10.43 12.65
C GLY A 30 -4.98 9.18 12.98
N PRO A 31 -4.72 8.92 14.27
CA PRO A 31 -4.06 7.69 14.70
C PRO A 31 -4.81 6.48 14.19
N PHE A 32 -4.11 5.61 13.44
CA PHE A 32 -4.67 4.39 12.87
C PHE A 32 -5.86 4.60 11.95
N ASN A 33 -6.01 5.80 11.38
CA ASN A 33 -7.09 6.12 10.45
C ASN A 33 -6.50 6.67 9.16
N GLU A 34 -6.37 5.78 8.19
CA GLU A 34 -5.88 6.07 6.85
C GLU A 34 -7.06 6.05 5.86
N GLN A 35 -7.23 7.14 5.12
CA GLN A 35 -8.11 7.17 3.97
C GLN A 35 -7.32 6.86 2.71
N VAL A 36 -7.89 6.03 1.85
CA VAL A 36 -7.38 5.81 0.50
C VAL A 36 -8.29 6.56 -0.44
N LEU A 37 -7.72 7.50 -1.18
CA LEU A 37 -8.44 8.35 -2.11
C LEU A 37 -8.11 7.94 -3.54
N PHE A 38 -9.08 8.15 -4.42
CA PHE A 38 -9.03 7.81 -5.83
C PHE A 38 -9.59 8.96 -6.68
N ASP A 39 -8.97 9.21 -7.83
CA ASP A 39 -9.54 10.04 -8.88
C ASP A 39 -9.12 9.51 -10.27
N GLN A 40 -9.91 9.87 -11.28
CA GLN A 40 -9.62 9.65 -12.69
C GLN A 40 -9.31 11.01 -13.32
N VAL A 41 -8.04 11.26 -13.59
CA VAL A 41 -7.58 12.58 -14.04
C VAL A 41 -7.47 12.67 -15.57
N SER A 42 -7.20 13.86 -16.10
CA SER A 42 -6.96 14.03 -17.53
C SER A 42 -5.52 13.65 -17.92
N ASP A 43 -5.33 13.27 -19.19
CA ASP A 43 -3.98 13.04 -19.75
C ASP A 43 -3.08 14.27 -19.58
N ASP A 44 -3.63 15.47 -19.76
CA ASP A 44 -2.90 16.73 -19.60
C ASP A 44 -2.40 16.92 -18.16
N ALA A 45 -3.19 16.55 -17.15
CA ALA A 45 -2.76 16.63 -15.75
C ALA A 45 -1.59 15.69 -15.47
N VAL A 46 -1.65 14.45 -15.96
CA VAL A 46 -0.55 13.47 -15.85
C VAL A 46 0.69 13.96 -16.58
N LYS A 47 0.53 14.49 -17.79
CA LYS A 47 1.63 15.04 -18.59
C LYS A 47 2.33 16.19 -17.88
N VAL A 48 1.58 17.18 -17.38
CA VAL A 48 2.14 18.31 -16.64
C VAL A 48 2.89 17.84 -15.39
N PHE A 49 2.36 16.84 -14.68
CA PHE A 49 3.04 16.25 -13.53
C PHE A 49 4.37 15.61 -13.90
N ILE A 50 4.41 14.74 -14.92
CA ILE A 50 5.63 14.07 -15.37
C ILE A 50 6.65 15.08 -15.94
N GLU A 51 6.21 16.07 -16.71
CA GLU A 51 7.07 17.14 -17.19
C GLU A 51 7.70 17.91 -16.03
N HIS A 52 6.94 18.19 -14.98
CA HIS A 52 7.47 18.85 -13.79
C HIS A 52 8.53 18.01 -13.09
N LEU A 53 8.24 16.73 -12.82
CA LEU A 53 9.20 15.82 -12.18
C LEU A 53 10.51 15.70 -12.97
N THR A 54 10.42 15.64 -14.29
CA THR A 54 11.57 15.35 -15.14
C THR A 54 12.37 16.60 -15.51
N VAL A 55 11.72 17.75 -15.69
CA VAL A 55 12.37 19.00 -16.16
C VAL A 55 12.66 19.95 -15.02
N VAL A 56 11.70 20.16 -14.11
CA VAL A 56 11.83 21.13 -13.01
C VAL A 56 12.54 20.50 -11.82
N ASP A 57 12.03 19.36 -11.35
CA ASP A 57 12.64 18.65 -10.21
C ASP A 57 13.90 17.87 -10.62
N GLN A 58 14.14 17.75 -11.93
CA GLN A 58 15.30 17.08 -12.51
C GLN A 58 15.55 15.70 -11.90
N LEU A 59 14.47 14.92 -11.68
CA LEU A 59 14.48 13.65 -10.95
C LEU A 59 15.61 12.70 -11.41
N PHE A 60 15.93 12.71 -12.71
CA PHE A 60 16.97 11.87 -13.31
C PHE A 60 18.41 12.19 -12.85
N ASN A 61 18.64 13.30 -12.17
CA ASN A 61 19.95 13.66 -11.59
C ASN A 61 20.24 12.92 -10.27
N TYR A 62 19.24 12.24 -9.71
CA TYR A 62 19.32 11.56 -8.42
C TYR A 62 19.22 10.04 -8.63
N PRO A 63 20.32 9.32 -8.92
CA PRO A 63 20.24 7.86 -9.05
C PRO A 63 20.02 7.21 -7.67
N ALA A 64 19.22 6.14 -7.62
CA ALA A 64 19.05 5.32 -6.41
C ALA A 64 20.41 4.86 -5.84
N ARG A 65 20.55 4.91 -4.51
CA ARG A 65 21.76 4.52 -3.77
C ARG A 65 21.47 3.64 -2.54
N ALA A 66 20.24 3.18 -2.36
CA ALA A 66 19.89 2.26 -1.28
C ALA A 66 20.74 0.97 -1.33
N ASP A 67 21.00 0.43 -2.53
CA ASP A 67 21.81 -0.79 -2.71
C ASP A 67 23.31 -0.57 -2.49
N LEU A 68 23.76 0.69 -2.36
CA LEU A 68 25.15 1.04 -2.09
C LEU A 68 25.42 1.27 -0.60
N GLN A 69 24.39 1.15 0.25
CA GLN A 69 24.55 1.25 1.69
C GLN A 69 25.37 0.08 2.23
N LEU A 70 26.17 0.34 3.27
CA LEU A 70 26.90 -0.72 3.95
C LEU A 70 25.91 -1.75 4.50
N PRO A 71 26.23 -3.06 4.43
CA PRO A 71 25.41 -4.08 5.03
C PRO A 71 25.17 -3.77 6.52
N SER A 72 23.91 -3.82 6.93
CA SER A 72 23.48 -3.58 8.29
C SER A 72 22.45 -4.64 8.68
N GLU A 73 22.44 -5.03 9.96
CA GLU A 73 21.38 -5.89 10.51
C GLU A 73 20.03 -5.18 10.51
N THR A 74 20.04 -3.84 10.53
CA THR A 74 18.86 -2.98 10.37
C THR A 74 18.91 -2.27 9.03
N VAL A 75 17.94 -2.57 8.15
CA VAL A 75 17.75 -1.80 6.92
C VAL A 75 16.96 -0.53 7.29
N PRO A 76 17.52 0.68 7.08
CA PRO A 76 16.80 1.91 7.38
C PRO A 76 15.54 2.02 6.51
N VAL A 77 14.49 2.61 7.06
CA VAL A 77 13.34 3.06 6.26
C VAL A 77 13.81 4.24 5.41
N TYR A 78 13.56 4.18 4.11
CA TYR A 78 13.91 5.23 3.17
C TYR A 78 12.75 5.51 2.22
N GLU A 79 12.79 6.69 1.64
CA GLU A 79 11.82 7.16 0.66
C GLU A 79 12.31 6.80 -0.73
N GLN A 80 11.39 6.41 -1.61
CA GLN A 80 11.71 6.02 -2.98
C GLN A 80 10.67 6.60 -3.93
N ILE A 81 11.13 7.12 -5.07
CA ILE A 81 10.29 7.50 -6.19
C ILE A 81 10.65 6.61 -7.37
N GLU A 82 9.65 5.99 -7.97
CA GLU A 82 9.78 5.21 -9.20
C GLU A 82 8.93 5.84 -10.30
N VAL A 83 9.51 6.01 -11.48
CA VAL A 83 8.83 6.51 -12.67
C VAL A 83 9.01 5.50 -13.79
N ASN A 84 7.91 5.01 -14.35
CA ASN A 84 7.92 4.14 -15.52
C ASN A 84 7.20 4.82 -16.69
N VAL A 85 7.96 5.17 -17.72
CA VAL A 85 7.42 5.81 -18.93
C VAL A 85 7.85 5.00 -20.15
N SER A 86 6.89 4.52 -20.93
CA SER A 86 7.13 3.75 -22.15
C SER A 86 8.05 2.55 -21.95
N GLY A 87 7.89 1.84 -20.82
CA GLY A 87 8.67 0.65 -20.48
C GLY A 87 10.06 0.92 -19.93
N ARG A 88 10.45 2.19 -19.75
CA ARG A 88 11.70 2.58 -19.10
C ARG A 88 11.39 2.94 -17.64
N SER A 89 11.87 2.11 -16.71
CA SER A 89 11.82 2.41 -15.28
C SER A 89 13.05 3.21 -14.86
N PHE A 90 12.82 4.23 -14.04
CA PHE A 90 13.83 4.97 -13.32
C PHE A 90 13.47 4.98 -11.84
N LYS A 91 14.48 4.80 -10.98
CA LYS A 91 14.35 4.79 -9.53
C LYS A 91 15.31 5.78 -8.91
N THR A 92 14.83 6.48 -7.90
CA THR A 92 15.63 7.31 -6.99
C THR A 92 15.17 7.06 -5.55
N ASP A 93 16.08 7.26 -4.61
CA ASP A 93 15.79 7.15 -3.18
C ASP A 93 16.44 8.28 -2.37
N SER A 94 16.08 8.41 -1.09
CA SER A 94 16.58 9.46 -0.22
C SER A 94 18.10 9.43 0.01
N PHE A 95 18.80 8.34 -0.34
CA PHE A 95 20.27 8.27 -0.30
C PHE A 95 20.94 8.96 -1.50
N ALA A 96 20.16 9.39 -2.50
CA ALA A 96 20.66 10.08 -3.68
C ALA A 96 21.08 11.54 -3.42
N GLY A 97 20.88 12.05 -2.20
CA GLY A 97 21.23 13.43 -1.83
C GLY A 97 20.19 14.45 -2.31
N TRP A 98 18.91 14.11 -2.15
CA TRP A 98 17.81 15.01 -2.46
C TRP A 98 17.89 16.32 -1.65
N PRO A 99 17.36 17.43 -2.19
CA PRO A 99 17.05 18.61 -1.39
C PRO A 99 16.11 18.25 -0.24
N ALA A 100 16.17 19.02 0.86
CA ALA A 100 15.23 18.85 1.97
C ALA A 100 13.77 19.03 1.49
N GLY A 101 12.87 18.15 1.92
CA GLY A 101 11.45 18.19 1.56
C GLY A 101 11.13 17.80 0.11
N PHE A 102 12.10 17.27 -0.64
CA PHE A 102 11.90 16.87 -2.04
C PHE A 102 10.79 15.81 -2.17
N TYR A 103 10.83 14.77 -1.34
CA TYR A 103 9.85 13.69 -1.36
C TYR A 103 8.43 14.19 -1.08
N ASP A 104 8.25 14.96 0.00
CA ASP A 104 6.97 15.54 0.37
C ASP A 104 6.41 16.43 -0.75
N THR A 105 7.27 17.25 -1.37
CA THR A 105 6.89 18.10 -2.51
C THR A 105 6.38 17.28 -3.69
N VAL A 106 7.04 16.17 -4.02
CA VAL A 106 6.63 15.26 -5.09
C VAL A 106 5.30 14.58 -4.76
N VAL A 107 5.13 14.10 -3.52
CA VAL A 107 3.89 13.45 -3.06
C VAL A 107 2.73 14.45 -3.08
N ASP A 108 2.92 15.67 -2.57
CA ASP A 108 1.87 16.71 -2.58
C ASP A 108 1.50 17.12 -4.00
N ARG A 109 2.48 17.21 -4.90
CA ARG A 109 2.20 17.47 -6.32
C ARG A 109 1.41 16.32 -6.95
N CYS A 110 1.74 15.07 -6.63
CA CYS A 110 1.01 13.90 -7.10
C CYS A 110 -0.45 13.93 -6.64
N ARG A 111 -0.70 14.27 -5.38
CA ARG A 111 -2.06 14.39 -4.83
C ARG A 111 -2.86 15.52 -5.47
N THR A 112 -2.22 16.65 -5.77
CA THR A 112 -2.90 17.85 -6.29
C THR A 112 -3.24 17.79 -7.78
N ILE A 113 -2.87 16.71 -8.49
CA ILE A 113 -3.34 16.50 -9.87
C ILE A 113 -4.82 16.09 -9.90
N SER A 114 -5.32 15.51 -8.82
CA SER A 114 -6.74 15.22 -8.60
C SER A 114 -7.50 16.52 -8.31
N GLN A 115 -8.71 16.66 -8.86
CA GLN A 115 -9.60 17.79 -8.56
C GLN A 115 -10.85 17.38 -7.77
N THR A 116 -11.28 16.13 -7.93
CA THR A 116 -12.53 15.63 -7.33
C THR A 116 -12.31 14.25 -6.73
N PRO A 117 -11.51 14.15 -5.65
CA PRO A 117 -11.19 12.88 -5.02
C PRO A 117 -12.45 12.20 -4.45
N VAL A 118 -12.51 10.88 -4.58
CA VAL A 118 -13.49 10.04 -3.88
C VAL A 118 -12.79 9.04 -2.96
N LEU A 119 -13.50 8.61 -1.91
CA LEU A 119 -13.01 7.53 -1.06
C LEU A 119 -12.99 6.21 -1.85
N PHE A 120 -11.86 5.51 -1.81
CA PHE A 120 -11.71 4.23 -2.46
C PHE A 120 -12.19 3.09 -1.54
N GLU A 121 -13.10 2.27 -2.06
CA GLU A 121 -13.52 1.01 -1.47
C GLU A 121 -13.30 -0.13 -2.47
N PRO A 122 -12.55 -1.18 -2.11
CA PRO A 122 -12.34 -2.32 -3.01
C PRO A 122 -13.59 -3.20 -3.07
N GLY A 123 -14.03 -3.56 -4.28
CA GLY A 123 -15.03 -4.61 -4.48
C GLY A 123 -14.48 -6.03 -4.34
N ALA A 124 -13.16 -6.19 -4.37
CA ALA A 124 -12.45 -7.46 -4.25
C ALA A 124 -10.96 -7.26 -3.89
N GLY A 125 -10.33 -8.32 -3.41
CA GLY A 125 -8.89 -8.34 -3.11
C GLY A 125 -8.40 -9.73 -2.71
N TRP A 126 -7.08 -9.85 -2.59
CA TRP A 126 -6.42 -11.05 -2.08
C TRP A 126 -6.28 -10.96 -0.56
N LEU A 127 -6.90 -11.89 0.15
CA LEU A 127 -6.73 -12.08 1.58
C LEU A 127 -5.55 -13.03 1.84
N SER A 128 -4.60 -12.57 2.64
CA SER A 128 -3.54 -13.37 3.25
C SER A 128 -3.73 -13.41 4.77
N VAL A 129 -3.34 -14.50 5.41
CA VAL A 129 -3.48 -14.67 6.87
C VAL A 129 -2.18 -15.22 7.45
N GLN A 130 -1.80 -14.70 8.61
CA GLN A 130 -0.69 -15.22 9.40
C GLN A 130 -1.17 -15.46 10.84
N GLU A 131 -0.95 -16.67 11.35
CA GLU A 131 -1.15 -16.95 12.77
C GLU A 131 -0.05 -16.27 13.59
N VAL A 132 -0.46 -15.65 14.70
CA VAL A 132 0.41 -14.92 15.62
C VAL A 132 0.10 -15.31 17.06
N PRO A 133 1.06 -15.18 17.99
CA PRO A 133 0.74 -15.27 19.41
C PRO A 133 -0.31 -14.25 19.81
N TYR A 134 -1.24 -14.66 20.66
CA TYR A 134 -2.22 -13.76 21.25
C TYR A 134 -1.51 -12.66 22.06
N ASP A 135 -1.92 -11.41 21.85
CA ASP A 135 -1.39 -10.24 22.55
C ASP A 135 -2.54 -9.46 23.20
N LEU A 136 -2.42 -9.21 24.51
CA LEU A 136 -3.41 -8.47 25.29
C LEU A 136 -3.33 -6.95 25.08
N GLU A 137 -2.22 -6.46 24.52
CA GLU A 137 -1.99 -5.03 24.31
C GLU A 137 -2.50 -4.53 22.96
N VAL A 138 -3.00 -5.42 22.10
CA VAL A 138 -3.50 -5.08 20.76
C VAL A 138 -5.01 -5.27 20.65
N PRO A 139 -5.70 -4.46 19.82
CA PRO A 139 -7.12 -4.67 19.55
C PRO A 139 -7.38 -6.04 18.94
N THR A 140 -8.44 -6.70 19.40
CA THR A 140 -8.88 -8.01 18.92
C THR A 140 -10.32 -7.95 18.41
N TYR A 141 -10.60 -8.71 17.35
CA TYR A 141 -11.94 -8.84 16.77
C TYR A 141 -12.32 -10.32 16.64
N PRO A 142 -13.52 -10.74 17.08
CA PRO A 142 -13.97 -12.10 16.86
C PRO A 142 -14.19 -12.36 15.36
N TRP A 143 -13.76 -13.53 14.90
CA TRP A 143 -13.95 -13.98 13.52
C TRP A 143 -14.85 -15.20 13.45
N GLU A 144 -15.97 -15.05 12.75
CA GLU A 144 -16.94 -16.11 12.53
C GLU A 144 -16.76 -16.70 11.13
N SER A 145 -15.93 -17.75 11.00
CA SER A 145 -15.55 -18.31 9.70
C SER A 145 -16.72 -18.83 8.87
N THR A 146 -17.77 -19.35 9.52
CA THR A 146 -19.00 -19.78 8.84
C THR A 146 -19.76 -18.60 8.23
N ALA A 147 -19.85 -17.46 8.93
CA ALA A 147 -20.53 -16.27 8.43
C ALA A 147 -19.69 -15.55 7.35
N ALA A 148 -18.37 -15.53 7.51
CA ALA A 148 -17.46 -14.94 6.54
C ALA A 148 -17.26 -15.81 5.28
N GLY A 149 -17.58 -17.11 5.35
CA GLY A 149 -17.31 -18.08 4.29
C GLY A 149 -15.82 -18.37 4.08
N VAL A 150 -14.97 -17.94 5.02
CA VAL A 150 -13.51 -18.10 5.01
C VAL A 150 -13.03 -18.43 6.42
N SER A 151 -12.30 -19.54 6.57
CA SER A 151 -11.53 -19.84 7.78
C SER A 151 -10.14 -19.21 7.70
N LEU A 152 -9.79 -18.39 8.69
CA LEU A 152 -8.45 -17.82 8.86
C LEU A 152 -7.46 -18.91 9.24
N ALA A 153 -7.87 -19.85 10.09
CA ALA A 153 -7.09 -21.02 10.49
C ALA A 153 -6.64 -21.87 9.29
N GLU A 154 -7.55 -22.19 8.37
CA GLU A 154 -7.23 -22.95 7.15
C GLU A 154 -6.30 -22.15 6.23
N LEU A 155 -6.61 -20.87 6.02
CA LEU A 155 -5.85 -20.01 5.13
C LEU A 155 -4.42 -19.79 5.65
N ALA A 156 -4.25 -19.54 6.95
CA ALA A 156 -2.94 -19.45 7.60
C ALA A 156 -2.14 -20.76 7.50
N GLY A 157 -2.80 -21.91 7.68
CA GLY A 157 -2.17 -23.23 7.56
C GLY A 157 -1.70 -23.56 6.15
N SER A 158 -2.40 -23.07 5.12
CA SER A 158 -2.00 -23.24 3.72
C SER A 158 -0.86 -22.30 3.29
N GLY A 159 -0.80 -21.10 3.88
CA GLY A 159 0.09 -20.01 3.43
C GLY A 159 -0.32 -19.38 2.09
N GLU A 160 -1.45 -19.79 1.51
CA GLU A 160 -1.95 -19.29 0.23
C GLU A 160 -2.70 -17.95 0.37
N ARG A 161 -2.94 -17.31 -0.79
CA ARG A 161 -3.82 -16.14 -0.89
C ARG A 161 -5.20 -16.57 -1.33
N ARG A 162 -6.24 -16.01 -0.72
CA ARG A 162 -7.62 -16.26 -1.13
C ARG A 162 -8.23 -15.01 -1.74
N TRP A 163 -8.76 -15.11 -2.95
CA TRP A 163 -9.55 -14.04 -3.53
C TRP A 163 -10.87 -13.92 -2.78
N ILE A 164 -11.19 -12.71 -2.32
CA ILE A 164 -12.44 -12.38 -1.67
C ILE A 164 -13.10 -11.20 -2.39
N THR A 165 -14.42 -11.16 -2.31
CA THR A 165 -15.24 -10.12 -2.96
C THR A 165 -16.15 -9.44 -1.94
N ASP A 166 -16.95 -8.49 -2.41
CA ASP A 166 -18.02 -7.89 -1.62
C ASP A 166 -18.94 -8.94 -0.97
N PRO A 167 -19.42 -8.70 0.27
CA PRO A 167 -19.12 -7.54 1.13
C PRO A 167 -17.83 -7.68 1.95
N LEU A 168 -17.21 -8.87 1.97
CA LEU A 168 -16.09 -9.17 2.86
C LEU A 168 -14.86 -8.30 2.58
N ALA A 169 -14.57 -8.04 1.31
CA ALA A 169 -13.45 -7.19 0.90
C ALA A 169 -13.54 -5.79 1.53
N ARG A 170 -14.72 -5.15 1.51
CA ARG A 170 -14.92 -3.81 2.12
C ARG A 170 -14.81 -3.82 3.63
N ILE A 171 -15.36 -4.85 4.29
CA ILE A 171 -15.29 -4.97 5.75
C ILE A 171 -13.83 -5.07 6.20
N LEU A 172 -13.06 -5.98 5.59
CA LEU A 172 -11.66 -6.15 5.92
C LEU A 172 -10.81 -4.93 5.51
N TRP A 173 -11.16 -4.27 4.40
CA TRP A 173 -10.54 -3.01 4.00
C TRP A 173 -10.70 -1.93 5.07
N SER A 174 -11.94 -1.71 5.54
CA SER A 174 -12.20 -0.77 6.61
C SER A 174 -11.41 -1.15 7.86
N LEU A 175 -11.44 -2.43 8.27
CA LEU A 175 -10.72 -2.89 9.46
C LEU A 175 -9.22 -2.58 9.39
N VAL A 176 -8.56 -2.92 8.29
CA VAL A 176 -7.11 -2.71 8.11
C VAL A 176 -6.76 -1.23 8.05
N ARG A 177 -7.64 -0.37 7.53
CA ARG A 177 -7.37 1.08 7.37
C ARG A 177 -7.75 1.92 8.57
N THR A 178 -8.59 1.39 9.47
CA THR A 178 -9.05 2.10 10.67
C THR A 178 -8.57 1.44 11.98
N SER A 179 -7.55 0.57 11.91
CA SER A 179 -6.98 -0.12 13.07
C SER A 179 -5.45 -0.08 13.04
N PRO A 180 -4.78 -0.32 14.19
CA PRO A 180 -3.36 -0.56 14.22
C PRO A 180 -2.93 -1.70 13.28
N THR A 181 -1.71 -1.64 12.77
CA THR A 181 -1.15 -2.64 11.84
C THR A 181 -1.02 -4.04 12.44
N ASN A 182 -1.10 -4.14 13.77
CA ASN A 182 -1.04 -5.38 14.56
C ASN A 182 -2.41 -5.80 15.13
N VAL A 183 -3.52 -5.31 14.56
CA VAL A 183 -4.86 -5.78 14.93
C VAL A 183 -4.99 -7.29 14.73
N GLN A 184 -5.53 -7.99 15.74
CA GLN A 184 -5.69 -9.44 15.73
C GLN A 184 -7.15 -9.83 15.50
N LEU A 185 -7.37 -10.88 14.69
CA LEU A 185 -8.65 -11.56 14.56
C LEU A 185 -8.60 -12.90 15.30
N ILE A 186 -9.66 -13.22 16.03
CA ILE A 186 -9.73 -14.42 16.87
C ILE A 186 -10.70 -15.44 16.26
N GLU A 187 -10.20 -16.61 15.87
CA GLU A 187 -11.00 -17.76 15.42
C GLU A 187 -10.65 -18.99 16.28
N ASN A 188 -11.62 -19.54 17.02
CA ASN A 188 -11.45 -20.74 17.86
C ASN A 188 -10.21 -20.67 18.79
N ASP A 189 -10.08 -19.60 19.58
CA ASP A 189 -8.97 -19.33 20.50
C ASP A 189 -7.58 -19.13 19.86
N ARG A 190 -7.51 -19.03 18.53
CA ARG A 190 -6.29 -18.71 17.77
C ARG A 190 -6.34 -17.27 17.28
N SER A 191 -5.16 -16.64 17.21
CA SER A 191 -5.02 -15.24 16.86
C SER A 191 -4.33 -15.09 15.51
N PHE A 192 -4.86 -14.20 14.68
CA PHE A 192 -4.41 -14.02 13.30
C PHE A 192 -4.24 -12.55 12.96
N ASN A 193 -3.16 -12.22 12.26
CA ASN A 193 -3.07 -11.00 11.48
C ASN A 193 -3.54 -11.29 10.06
N ILE A 194 -4.12 -10.27 9.41
CA ILE A 194 -4.54 -10.35 8.02
C ILE A 194 -3.83 -9.31 7.17
N ALA A 195 -3.73 -9.61 5.88
CA ALA A 195 -3.42 -8.61 4.87
C ALA A 195 -4.42 -8.69 3.73
N LEU A 196 -4.91 -7.52 3.30
CA LEU A 196 -5.79 -7.36 2.16
C LEU A 196 -5.03 -6.64 1.04
N GLU A 197 -4.54 -7.45 0.10
CA GLU A 197 -3.82 -7.01 -1.08
C GLU A 197 -4.82 -6.65 -2.20
N VAL A 198 -4.98 -5.37 -2.49
CA VAL A 198 -5.89 -4.86 -3.53
C VAL A 198 -5.10 -4.54 -4.80
N PRO A 199 -5.38 -5.23 -5.93
CA PRO A 199 -4.66 -4.99 -7.18
C PRO A 199 -4.71 -3.52 -7.61
N ARG A 200 -3.55 -2.99 -8.03
CA ARG A 200 -3.38 -1.59 -8.45
C ARG A 200 -3.72 -0.55 -7.35
N VAL A 201 -3.58 -0.94 -6.08
CA VAL A 201 -3.71 -0.05 -4.92
C VAL A 201 -2.61 -0.37 -3.91
N THR A 202 -2.57 -1.58 -3.38
CA THR A 202 -1.46 -2.01 -2.51
C THR A 202 -0.24 -2.37 -3.35
N ARG A 203 0.95 -1.99 -2.88
CA ARG A 203 2.21 -1.99 -3.64
C ARG A 203 2.57 -3.38 -4.21
N TYR A 204 2.32 -4.43 -3.44
CA TYR A 204 2.76 -5.79 -3.74
C TYR A 204 1.61 -6.74 -4.12
N ALA A 205 0.42 -6.19 -4.39
CA ALA A 205 -0.71 -7.03 -4.74
C ALA A 205 -0.46 -7.81 -6.03
N PRO A 206 -0.77 -9.12 -6.05
CA PRO A 206 -0.86 -9.87 -7.30
C PRO A 206 -1.91 -9.28 -8.24
N PRO A 207 -1.87 -9.65 -9.54
CA PRO A 207 -2.96 -9.35 -10.47
C PRO A 207 -4.31 -9.87 -9.95
N PRO A 208 -5.44 -9.27 -10.36
CA PRO A 208 -6.77 -9.76 -9.99
C PRO A 208 -6.97 -11.20 -10.48
N GLN A 209 -7.80 -11.97 -9.75
CA GLN A 209 -8.24 -13.28 -10.23
C GLN A 209 -9.05 -13.11 -11.53
N GLN A 210 -8.75 -13.95 -12.53
CA GLN A 210 -9.47 -14.01 -13.81
C GLN A 210 -10.81 -14.73 -13.67
#